data_AF-A0A0A7KTY8-F1
#
_entry.id   AF-A0A0A7KTY8-F1
#
_cell.length_a   1.000
_cell.length_b   1.000
_cell.length_c   1.000
_cell.angle_alpha   90.00
_cell.angle_beta   90.00
_cell.angle_gamma   90.00
#
_symmetry.space_group_name_H-M   'P 1'
#
loop_
_entity.id
_entity.type
_entity.pdbx_description
1 polymer ?
#
loop_
_entity_poly.entity_id
_entity_poly.type
_entity_poly.pdbx_seq_one_letter_code
_entity_poly.pdbx_strand_id
1 'polypeptide(L)'
;MTNETTLLALLESREAEANAEAEWVAEWVESNRPLMLAGMLETDPATLLGELGSDQHRQYNLAIWLMMRDGDHMPLMQFIQQVVDAGLVELAKAAWSDHVAALHDAMSEDQWEQYQDRSAA
;
A
#
# COMPACT_ATOMS: atom_id res chain seq x y z
N MET A 1 0.37 -4.32 13.32
CA MET A 1 0.78 -5.75 13.23
C MET A 1 2.23 -5.96 13.72
N THR A 2 2.57 -7.11 14.32
CA THR A 2 3.95 -7.43 14.74
C THR A 2 4.60 -8.47 13.81
N ASN A 3 5.94 -8.53 13.81
CA ASN A 3 6.71 -9.54 13.04
C ASN A 3 6.27 -10.98 13.34
N GLU A 4 5.94 -11.30 14.59
CA GLU A 4 5.48 -12.64 14.97
C GLU A 4 4.10 -12.96 14.38
N THR A 5 3.17 -11.99 14.35
CA THR A 5 1.85 -12.16 13.72
C THR A 5 1.97 -12.41 12.22
N THR A 6 2.82 -11.65 11.53
CA THR A 6 3.09 -11.84 10.10
C THR A 6 3.71 -13.21 9.81
N LEU A 7 4.68 -13.64 10.62
CA LEU A 7 5.33 -14.95 10.47
C LEU A 7 4.35 -16.11 10.67
N LEU A 8 3.47 -16.03 11.67
CA LEU A 8 2.45 -17.07 11.90
C LEU A 8 1.50 -17.19 10.71
N ALA A 9 1.06 -16.07 10.15
CA ALA A 9 0.16 -16.04 9.00
C ALA A 9 0.80 -16.66 7.74
N LEU A 10 2.07 -16.34 7.47
CA LEU A 10 2.85 -16.91 6.35
C LEU A 10 2.96 -18.44 6.43
N LEU A 11 3.07 -18.98 7.65
CA LEU A 11 3.21 -20.41 7.91
C LEU A 11 1.88 -21.17 7.90
N GLU A 12 0.79 -20.52 8.28
CA GLU A 12 -0.52 -21.15 8.43
C GLU A 12 -1.18 -21.46 7.08
N SER A 13 -1.33 -20.46 6.21
CA SER A 13 -1.93 -20.63 4.89
C SER A 13 -1.77 -19.40 4.00
N ARG A 14 -1.99 -19.58 2.69
CA ARG A 14 -2.07 -18.46 1.73
C ARG A 14 -3.20 -17.48 2.03
N GLU A 15 -4.29 -17.95 2.63
CA GLU A 15 -5.42 -17.09 3.01
C GLU A 15 -5.05 -16.23 4.23
N ALA A 16 -4.37 -16.82 5.22
CA ALA A 16 -3.85 -16.10 6.38
C ALA A 16 -2.80 -15.06 5.96
N GLU A 17 -1.88 -15.41 5.07
CA GLU A 17 -0.92 -14.47 4.47
C GLU A 17 -1.61 -13.28 3.79
N ALA A 18 -2.61 -13.55 2.92
CA ALA A 18 -3.32 -12.48 2.22
C ALA A 18 -4.10 -11.57 3.18
N ASN A 19 -4.66 -12.12 4.26
CA ASN A 19 -5.31 -11.32 5.30
C ASN A 19 -4.30 -10.46 6.07
N ALA A 20 -3.13 -11.04 6.41
CA ALA A 20 -2.06 -10.31 7.08
C ALA A 20 -1.52 -9.17 6.21
N GLU A 21 -1.33 -9.40 4.91
CA GLU A 21 -0.97 -8.37 3.94
C GLU A 21 -2.02 -7.26 3.91
N ALA A 22 -3.31 -7.60 3.79
CA ALA A 22 -4.38 -6.61 3.69
C ALA A 22 -4.46 -5.72 4.93
N GLU A 23 -4.38 -6.30 6.13
CA GLU A 23 -4.36 -5.56 7.39
C GLU A 23 -3.11 -4.68 7.52
N TRP A 24 -1.93 -5.22 7.20
CA TRP A 24 -0.68 -4.48 7.25
C TRP A 24 -0.69 -3.30 6.26
N VAL A 25 -1.13 -3.52 5.02
CA VAL A 25 -1.27 -2.48 4.00
C VAL A 25 -2.23 -1.39 4.47
N ALA A 26 -3.37 -1.74 5.07
CA ALA A 26 -4.30 -0.77 5.60
C ALA A 26 -3.69 0.11 6.70
N GLU A 27 -3.01 -0.49 7.68
CA GLU A 27 -2.31 0.23 8.76
C GLU A 27 -1.18 1.12 8.20
N TRP A 28 -0.41 0.61 7.24
CA TRP A 28 0.67 1.33 6.61
C TRP A 28 0.15 2.54 5.84
N VAL A 29 -0.91 2.37 5.04
CA VAL A 29 -1.54 3.46 4.27
C VAL A 29 -2.08 4.54 5.21
N GLU A 30 -2.75 4.17 6.29
CA GLU A 30 -3.27 5.14 7.28
C GLU A 30 -2.13 5.95 7.91
N SER A 31 -1.05 5.28 8.30
CA SER A 31 0.11 5.91 8.96
C SER A 31 0.93 6.78 8.02
N ASN A 32 1.05 6.41 6.74
CA ASN A 32 1.92 7.08 5.77
C ASN A 32 1.20 8.11 4.89
N ARG A 33 -0.14 8.15 4.88
CA ARG A 33 -0.89 9.16 4.14
C ARG A 33 -0.48 10.60 4.48
N PRO A 34 -0.35 11.01 5.76
CA PRO A 34 0.10 12.37 6.06
C PRO A 34 1.51 12.67 5.54
N LEU A 35 2.39 11.67 5.54
CA LEU A 35 3.77 11.79 5.04
C LEU A 35 3.79 11.95 3.51
N MET A 36 2.98 11.20 2.78
CA MET A 36 2.79 11.36 1.32
C MET A 36 2.35 12.79 1.00
N LEU A 37 1.33 13.29 1.70
CA LEU A 37 0.81 14.64 1.48
C LEU A 37 1.82 15.74 1.86
N ALA A 38 2.75 15.44 2.76
CA ALA A 38 3.85 16.32 3.13
C ALA A 38 5.09 16.19 2.21
N GLY A 39 5.07 15.30 1.21
CA GLY A 39 6.21 15.03 0.33
C GLY A 39 7.40 14.41 1.06
N MET A 40 7.13 13.62 2.11
CA MET A 40 8.14 12.96 2.94
C MET A 40 8.34 11.49 2.60
N LEU A 41 7.59 10.96 1.63
CA LEU A 41 7.81 9.64 1.04
C LEU A 41 8.64 9.78 -0.25
N GLU A 42 8.99 8.66 -0.86
CA GLU A 42 9.72 8.61 -2.13
C GLU A 42 8.94 9.15 -3.34
N THR A 43 7.63 9.34 -3.18
CA THR A 43 6.74 9.99 -4.14
C THR A 43 5.79 10.93 -3.41
N ASP A 44 5.06 11.72 -4.17
CA ASP A 44 4.12 12.73 -3.68
C ASP A 44 2.93 12.86 -4.64
N PRO A 45 1.83 13.52 -4.24
CA PRO A 45 0.65 13.65 -5.09
C PRO A 45 0.91 14.32 -6.46
N ALA A 46 1.83 15.29 -6.54
CA ALA A 46 2.16 15.94 -7.80
C ALA A 46 2.95 15.02 -8.73
N THR A 47 3.88 14.24 -8.18
CA THR A 47 4.62 13.20 -8.92
C THR A 47 3.65 12.14 -9.46
N LEU A 48 2.74 11.61 -8.63
CA LEU A 48 1.72 10.64 -9.06
C LEU A 48 0.79 11.19 -10.16
N LEU A 49 0.40 12.46 -10.06
CA LEU A 49 -0.39 13.13 -11.11
C LEU A 49 0.41 13.38 -12.40
N GLY A 50 1.74 13.46 -12.33
CA GLY A 50 2.63 13.56 -13.49
C GLY A 50 2.82 12.24 -14.23
N GLU A 51 2.60 11.10 -13.56
CA GLU A 51 2.82 9.75 -14.08
C GLU A 51 1.54 9.07 -14.59
N LEU A 52 0.44 9.81 -14.70
CA LEU A 52 -0.86 9.27 -15.12
C LEU A 52 -0.79 8.63 -16.52
N GLY A 53 -1.50 7.51 -16.67
CA GLY A 53 -1.73 6.89 -17.97
C GLY A 53 -2.63 7.75 -18.88
N SER A 54 -2.74 7.37 -20.16
CA SER A 54 -3.51 8.14 -21.15
C SER A 54 -4.99 8.32 -20.78
N ASP A 55 -5.62 7.29 -20.21
CA ASP A 55 -7.03 7.36 -19.82
C ASP A 55 -7.24 8.17 -18.54
N GLN A 56 -6.34 8.03 -17.57
CA GLN A 56 -6.32 8.85 -16.36
C GLN A 56 -6.11 10.33 -16.70
N HIS A 57 -5.22 10.65 -17.65
CA HIS A 57 -5.04 12.02 -18.14
C HIS A 57 -6.32 12.60 -18.75
N ARG A 58 -7.10 11.82 -19.50
CA ARG A 58 -8.39 12.28 -20.04
C ARG A 58 -9.38 12.61 -18.92
N GLN A 59 -9.46 11.75 -17.91
CA GLN A 59 -10.34 11.95 -16.74
C GLN A 59 -9.90 13.18 -15.93
N TYR A 60 -8.60 13.33 -15.71
CA TYR A 60 -8.03 14.48 -15.01
C TYR A 60 -8.34 15.80 -15.72
N ASN A 61 -8.14 15.85 -17.05
CA ASN A 61 -8.46 17.02 -17.86
C ASN A 61 -9.95 17.37 -17.82
N LEU A 62 -10.83 16.37 -17.86
CA LEU A 62 -12.28 16.59 -17.74
C LEU A 62 -12.64 17.16 -16.36
N ALA A 63 -12.06 16.62 -15.29
CA ALA A 63 -12.29 17.10 -13.93
C ALA A 63 -11.83 18.55 -13.74
N ILE A 64 -10.66 18.91 -14.30
CA ILE A 64 -10.17 20.31 -14.32
C ILE A 64 -11.14 21.21 -15.09
N TRP A 65 -11.63 20.76 -16.24
CA TRP A 65 -12.58 21.53 -17.03
C TRP A 65 -13.91 21.75 -16.32
N LEU A 66 -14.46 20.73 -15.64
CA LEU A 66 -15.70 20.85 -14.85
C LEU A 66 -15.53 21.84 -13.70
N MET A 67 -14.38 21.81 -13.03
CA MET A 67 -14.04 22.80 -12.02
C MET A 67 -13.99 24.22 -12.61
N MET A 68 -13.33 24.42 -13.76
CA MET A 68 -13.18 25.75 -14.36
C MET A 68 -14.49 26.30 -14.93
N ARG A 69 -15.33 25.44 -15.51
CA ARG A 69 -16.56 25.84 -16.19
C ARG A 69 -17.74 25.97 -15.23
N ASP A 70 -17.95 24.96 -14.41
CA ASP A 70 -19.15 24.82 -13.58
C ASP A 70 -18.88 25.09 -12.09
N GLY A 71 -17.61 25.30 -11.71
CA GLY A 71 -17.20 25.46 -10.31
C GLY A 71 -17.27 24.15 -9.51
N ASP A 72 -17.47 23.02 -10.19
CA ASP A 72 -17.60 21.72 -9.53
C ASP A 72 -16.21 21.14 -9.22
N HIS A 73 -15.80 21.26 -7.96
CA HIS A 73 -14.53 20.73 -7.46
C HIS A 73 -14.60 19.23 -7.15
N MET A 74 -15.80 18.65 -7.03
CA MET A 74 -15.97 17.27 -6.55
C MET A 74 -15.28 16.23 -7.44
N PRO A 75 -15.40 16.28 -8.79
CA PRO A 75 -14.71 15.34 -9.66
C PRO A 75 -13.20 15.40 -9.51
N LEU A 76 -12.64 16.61 -9.37
CA LEU A 76 -11.20 16.80 -9.24
C LEU A 76 -10.69 16.26 -7.90
N MET A 77 -11.39 16.57 -6.80
CA MET A 77 -11.04 16.07 -5.48
C MET A 77 -11.09 14.54 -5.42
N GLN A 78 -12.15 13.93 -5.97
CA GLN A 78 -12.28 12.47 -6.02
C GLN A 78 -11.19 11.82 -6.87
N PHE A 79 -10.86 12.41 -8.02
CA PHE A 79 -9.80 11.89 -8.88
C PHE A 79 -8.44 11.93 -8.18
N ILE A 80 -8.08 13.06 -7.57
CA ILE A 80 -6.81 13.19 -6.83
C ILE A 80 -6.76 12.21 -5.67
N GLN A 81 -7.86 12.05 -4.93
CA GLN A 81 -7.95 11.08 -3.84
C GLN A 81 -7.69 9.65 -4.32
N GLN A 82 -8.31 9.24 -5.44
CA GLN A 82 -8.10 7.90 -6.02
C GLN A 82 -6.65 7.67 -6.46
N VAL A 83 -6.01 8.67 -7.07
CA VAL A 83 -4.61 8.59 -7.49
C VAL A 83 -3.69 8.45 -6.27
N VAL A 84 -3.90 9.26 -5.24
CA VAL A 84 -3.12 9.20 -3.99
C VAL A 84 -3.33 7.87 -3.27
N ASP A 85 -4.57 7.38 -3.20
CA ASP A 85 -4.89 6.09 -2.57
C ASP A 85 -4.23 4.93 -3.30
N ALA A 86 -4.30 4.91 -4.63
CA ALA A 86 -3.64 3.89 -5.44
C ALA A 86 -2.11 3.93 -5.27
N GLY A 87 -1.50 5.12 -5.31
CA GLY A 87 -0.07 5.28 -5.09
C GLY A 87 0.38 4.81 -3.71
N LEU A 88 -0.36 5.16 -2.65
CA LEU A 88 -0.09 4.69 -1.29
C LEU A 88 -0.20 3.17 -1.16
N VAL A 89 -1.20 2.55 -1.79
CA VAL A 89 -1.37 1.09 -1.76
C VAL A 89 -0.21 0.39 -2.47
N GLU A 90 0.27 0.91 -3.60
CA GLU A 90 1.40 0.30 -4.30
C GLU A 90 2.71 0.43 -3.51
N LEU A 91 2.95 1.57 -2.86
CA LEU A 91 4.07 1.72 -1.92
C LEU A 91 3.96 0.74 -0.74
N ALA A 92 2.76 0.60 -0.18
CA ALA A 92 2.52 -0.31 0.93
C ALA A 92 2.81 -1.76 0.53
N LYS A 93 2.36 -2.21 -0.65
CA LYS A 93 2.67 -3.55 -1.15
C LYS A 93 4.16 -3.79 -1.38
N ALA A 94 4.87 -2.79 -1.93
CA ALA A 94 6.32 -2.87 -2.07
C ALA A 94 6.99 -3.02 -0.71
N ALA A 95 6.61 -2.18 0.26
CA ALA A 95 7.13 -2.23 1.62
C ALA A 95 6.77 -3.55 2.35
N TRP A 96 5.59 -4.12 2.08
CA TRP A 96 5.21 -5.45 2.56
C TRP A 96 6.11 -6.55 1.98
N SER A 97 6.36 -6.53 0.67
CA SER A 97 7.27 -7.49 0.02
C SER A 97 8.67 -7.44 0.63
N ASP A 98 9.19 -6.24 0.87
CA ASP A 98 10.49 -6.04 1.52
C ASP A 98 10.47 -6.51 2.98
N HIS A 99 9.37 -6.26 3.69
CA HIS A 99 9.16 -6.73 5.06
C HIS A 99 9.17 -8.27 5.14
N VAL A 100 8.45 -8.96 4.26
CA VAL A 100 8.42 -10.43 4.20
C VAL A 100 9.79 -11.00 3.82
N ALA A 101 10.49 -10.39 2.86
CA ALA A 101 11.84 -10.80 2.49
C ALA A 101 12.82 -10.69 3.68
N ALA A 102 12.77 -9.57 4.41
CA ALA A 102 13.60 -9.39 5.60
C ALA A 102 13.26 -10.37 6.73
N LEU A 103 11.98 -10.75 6.88
CA LEU A 103 11.57 -11.79 7.82
C LEU A 103 12.15 -13.15 7.45
N HIS A 104 12.14 -13.51 6.16
CA HIS A 104 12.76 -14.74 5.68
C HIS A 104 14.28 -14.75 5.88
N ASP A 105 14.97 -13.64 5.59
CA ASP A 105 16.43 -13.53 5.75
C ASP A 105 16.87 -13.57 7.22
N ALA A 106 16.05 -13.01 8.13
CA ALA A 106 16.37 -12.95 9.56
C ALA A 106 16.19 -14.30 10.26
N MET A 107 15.48 -15.24 9.65
CA MET A 107 15.12 -16.51 10.25
C MET A 107 16.17 -17.57 9.90
N SER A 108 16.82 -18.13 10.92
CA SER A 108 17.67 -19.32 10.72
C SER A 108 16.82 -20.54 10.35
N GLU A 109 17.38 -21.51 9.61
CA GLU A 109 16.71 -22.79 9.30
C GLU A 109 16.20 -23.48 10.58
N ASP A 110 16.98 -23.46 11.66
CA ASP A 110 16.59 -24.03 12.96
C ASP A 110 15.38 -23.33 13.60
N GLN A 111 15.28 -22.00 13.46
CA GLN A 111 14.12 -21.25 13.94
C GLN A 111 12.89 -21.55 13.08
N TRP A 112 13.06 -21.66 11.77
CA TRP A 112 11.98 -22.03 10.87
C TRP A 112 11.42 -23.43 11.17
N GLU A 113 12.29 -24.43 11.41
CA GLU A 113 11.88 -25.77 11.82
C GLU A 113 11.13 -25.75 13.17
N GLN A 114 11.64 -25.04 14.18
CA GLN A 114 10.96 -24.92 15.47
C GLN A 114 9.59 -24.22 15.36
N TYR A 115 9.44 -23.27 14.44
CA TYR A 115 8.16 -22.59 14.21
C TYR A 115 7.17 -23.48 13.44
N GLN A 116 7.61 -24.27 12.46
CA GLN A 116 6.75 -25.26 11.79
C GLN A 116 6.22 -26.31 12.78
N ASP A 117 7.08 -26.79 13.68
CA ASP A 117 6.68 -27.74 14.72
C ASP A 117 5.65 -27.14 15.70
N ARG A 118 5.76 -25.85 16.00
CA ARG A 118 4.77 -25.14 16.86
C ARG A 118 3.44 -24.87 16.15
N SER A 119 3.42 -24.66 14.84
CA SER A 119 2.16 -24.46 14.10
C SER A 119 1.42 -25.76 13.80
N ALA A 120 2.12 -26.90 13.80
CA ALA A 120 1.55 -28.21 13.55
C ALA A 120 1.00 -28.91 14.82
N ALA A 121 1.27 -28.37 16.02
CA ALA A 121 0.85 -28.91 17.32
C ALA A 121 -0.42 -28.21 17.85
#